data_AF-A0A8C6J912-F1
#
_entry.id   AF-A0A8C6J912-F1
#
_cell.length_a   1.000
_cell.length_b   1.000
_cell.length_c   1.000
_cell.angle_alpha   90.00
_cell.angle_beta   90.00
_cell.angle_gamma   90.00
#
_symmetry.space_group_name_H-M   'P 1'
#
loop_
_entity.id
_entity.type
_entity.pdbx_description
1 polymer ?
#
loop_
_entity_poly.entity_id
_entity_poly.type
_entity_poly.pdbx_seq_one_letter_code
_entity_poly.pdbx_strand_id
1 'polypeptide(L)'
;IPKEQLQMLQQEFYHQEMIVPFLFLLTGACLCSLPQAVQGIINQVLEKLEESQVPMTDYALKSSGAAVIPEYTSPSYRSSAYKIVLFSLLSLDYVRSPELILEKENHPGNCWPFHGSQGHVLIKLSVPIIPRAVTMDHVSGPPLLKNGVSSAPKDFAVYVSDFSEWGAEGCSAFLSRGRNKSGLHHQRFSLAMVDQVLSNWGHPDYTCVYRFRVHGDPASKEGKVAL
;
A
#
# COMPACT_ATOMS: atom_id res chain seq x y z
N ILE A 1 12.13 -20.39 -27.41
CA ILE A 1 12.04 -19.37 -28.47
C ILE A 1 13.46 -18.93 -28.81
N PRO A 2 13.93 -19.05 -30.06
CA PRO A 2 15.27 -18.61 -30.48
C PRO A 2 15.48 -17.11 -30.21
N LYS A 3 16.70 -16.68 -29.86
CA LYS A 3 17.01 -15.27 -29.52
C LYS A 3 16.61 -14.27 -30.60
N GLU A 4 16.67 -14.67 -31.87
CA GLU A 4 16.27 -13.86 -33.02
C GLU A 4 14.76 -13.60 -33.06
N GLN A 5 13.95 -14.59 -32.67
CA GLN A 5 12.49 -14.44 -32.56
C GLN A 5 12.10 -13.52 -31.41
N LEU A 6 12.89 -13.50 -30.32
CA LEU A 6 12.69 -12.59 -29.20
C LEU A 6 13.04 -11.14 -29.58
N GLN A 7 14.10 -10.93 -30.36
CA GLN A 7 14.48 -9.60 -30.87
C GLN A 7 13.46 -9.06 -31.87
N MET A 8 12.91 -9.90 -32.75
CA MET A 8 11.81 -9.49 -33.64
C MET A 8 10.56 -9.06 -32.86
N LEU A 9 10.16 -9.85 -31.85
CA LEU A 9 9.04 -9.50 -30.98
C LEU A 9 9.30 -8.23 -30.17
N GLN A 10 10.54 -8.00 -29.72
CA GLN A 10 10.93 -6.77 -29.03
C GLN A 10 10.88 -5.55 -29.97
N GLN A 11 11.23 -5.72 -31.24
CA GLN A 11 11.24 -4.65 -32.22
C GLN A 11 9.82 -4.31 -32.74
N GLU A 12 8.93 -5.30 -32.82
CA GLU A 12 7.49 -5.10 -33.03
C GLU A 12 6.82 -4.37 -31.85
N PHE A 13 7.13 -4.78 -30.61
CA PHE A 13 6.64 -4.07 -29.41
C PHE A 13 7.16 -2.63 -29.32
N TYR A 14 8.43 -2.40 -29.67
CA TYR A 14 9.03 -1.05 -29.65
C TYR A 14 8.43 -0.12 -30.71
N HIS A 15 8.06 -0.66 -31.88
CA HIS A 15 7.34 0.11 -32.89
C HIS A 15 5.89 0.40 -32.47
N GLN A 16 5.22 -0.52 -31.76
CA GLN A 16 3.90 -0.22 -31.17
C GLN A 16 3.98 0.84 -30.07
N GLU A 17 5.01 0.83 -29.22
CA GLU A 17 5.17 1.78 -28.09
C GLU A 17 5.55 3.22 -28.53
N MET A 18 6.18 3.42 -29.70
CA MET A 18 6.52 4.77 -30.20
C MET A 18 5.46 5.40 -31.13
N ILE A 19 4.61 4.60 -31.78
CA ILE A 19 3.56 5.13 -32.67
C ILE A 19 2.35 5.61 -31.85
N VAL A 20 2.06 4.95 -30.73
CA VAL A 20 0.89 5.25 -29.88
C VAL A 20 0.96 6.65 -29.24
N PRO A 21 2.09 7.15 -28.69
CA PRO A 21 2.14 8.48 -28.09
C PRO A 21 2.17 9.62 -29.13
N PHE A 22 2.73 9.38 -30.31
CA PHE A 22 2.90 10.42 -31.34
C PHE A 22 1.62 10.70 -32.11
N LEU A 23 0.72 9.72 -32.25
CA LEU A 23 -0.65 9.96 -32.74
C LEU A 23 -1.55 10.64 -31.69
N PHE A 24 -1.26 10.45 -30.40
CA PHE A 24 -2.09 10.94 -29.29
C PHE A 24 -2.11 12.47 -29.14
N LEU A 25 -1.09 13.17 -29.65
CA LEU A 25 -1.01 14.64 -29.57
C LEU A 25 -1.75 15.38 -30.69
N LEU A 26 -2.14 14.69 -31.77
CA LEU A 26 -2.82 15.32 -32.92
C LEU A 26 -4.33 15.07 -32.96
N THR A 27 -4.85 14.12 -32.19
CA THR A 27 -6.29 13.85 -32.11
C THR A 27 -6.73 13.68 -30.67
N GLY A 28 -7.26 14.75 -30.06
CA GLY A 28 -7.91 14.74 -28.74
C GLY A 28 -9.23 13.95 -28.71
N ALA A 29 -9.26 12.75 -29.30
CA ALA A 29 -10.42 11.87 -29.39
C ALA A 29 -9.97 10.41 -29.51
N CYS A 30 -9.65 9.75 -28.39
CA CYS A 30 -9.27 8.33 -28.41
C CYS A 30 -10.35 7.38 -27.83
N LEU A 31 -11.39 7.90 -27.16
CA LEU A 31 -12.53 7.07 -26.77
C LEU A 31 -13.65 7.04 -27.83
N CYS A 32 -13.79 8.08 -28.67
CA CYS A 32 -14.88 8.15 -29.65
C CYS A 32 -14.58 7.43 -30.98
N SER A 33 -13.34 7.00 -31.23
CA SER A 33 -12.88 6.44 -32.50
C SER A 33 -12.90 4.89 -32.57
N LEU A 34 -13.22 4.22 -31.46
CA LEU A 34 -13.35 2.76 -31.43
C LEU A 34 -14.74 2.33 -31.93
N PRO A 35 -14.84 1.25 -32.74
CA PRO A 35 -16.12 0.67 -33.12
C PRO A 35 -16.98 0.40 -31.89
N GLN A 36 -18.29 0.67 -31.99
CA GLN A 36 -19.21 0.61 -30.84
C GLN A 36 -19.23 -0.75 -30.14
N ALA A 37 -18.94 -1.84 -30.88
CA ALA A 37 -18.77 -3.19 -30.32
C ALA A 37 -17.55 -3.32 -29.40
N VAL A 38 -16.42 -2.66 -29.73
CA VAL A 38 -15.20 -2.69 -28.91
C VAL A 38 -15.40 -1.88 -27.63
N GLN A 39 -16.08 -0.73 -27.71
CA GLN A 39 -16.44 0.02 -26.51
C GLN A 39 -17.38 -0.77 -25.59
N GLY A 40 -18.33 -1.50 -26.16
CA GLY A 40 -19.21 -2.40 -25.41
C GLY A 40 -18.44 -3.49 -24.64
N ILE A 41 -17.45 -4.12 -25.28
CA ILE A 41 -16.59 -5.12 -24.63
C ILE A 41 -15.74 -4.48 -23.53
N ILE A 42 -15.13 -3.32 -23.78
CA ILE A 42 -14.31 -2.62 -22.78
C ILE A 42 -15.16 -2.28 -21.55
N ASN A 43 -16.34 -1.69 -21.75
CA ASN A 43 -17.23 -1.33 -20.63
C ASN A 43 -17.69 -2.58 -19.86
N GLN A 44 -18.04 -3.66 -20.57
CA GLN A 44 -18.43 -4.91 -19.92
C GLN A 44 -17.28 -5.52 -19.10
N VAL A 45 -16.04 -5.42 -19.59
CA VAL A 45 -14.85 -5.89 -18.86
C VAL A 45 -14.57 -4.98 -17.66
N LEU A 46 -14.69 -3.66 -17.80
CA LEU A 46 -14.52 -2.71 -16.70
C LEU A 46 -15.58 -2.92 -15.62
N GLU A 47 -16.86 -3.00 -15.98
CA GLU A 47 -17.95 -3.30 -15.05
C GLU A 47 -17.72 -4.62 -14.33
N LYS A 48 -17.30 -5.67 -15.06
CA LYS A 48 -17.01 -6.98 -14.46
C LYS A 48 -15.78 -6.97 -13.57
N LEU A 49 -14.77 -6.14 -13.88
CA LEU A 49 -13.60 -5.93 -13.04
C LEU A 49 -13.99 -5.19 -11.75
N GLU A 50 -14.82 -4.15 -11.86
CA GLU A 50 -15.36 -3.40 -10.71
C GLU A 50 -16.27 -4.28 -9.84
N GLU A 51 -17.18 -5.05 -10.44
CA GLU A 51 -18.08 -5.98 -9.76
C GLU A 51 -17.31 -7.13 -9.06
N SER A 52 -16.18 -7.57 -9.64
CA SER A 52 -15.33 -8.58 -9.01
C SER A 52 -14.58 -8.07 -7.76
N GLN A 53 -14.42 -6.75 -7.64
CA GLN A 53 -13.78 -6.11 -6.49
C GLN A 53 -14.85 -5.66 -5.50
N VAL A 54 -15.30 -6.56 -4.62
CA VAL A 54 -16.11 -6.13 -3.47
C VAL A 54 -15.30 -5.09 -2.69
N PRO A 55 -15.73 -3.82 -2.63
CA PRO A 55 -14.95 -2.77 -2.00
C PRO A 55 -14.93 -3.01 -0.50
N MET A 56 -13.79 -3.45 0.02
CA MET A 56 -13.60 -3.62 1.45
C MET A 56 -13.30 -2.26 2.09
N THR A 57 -14.06 -1.90 3.12
CA THR A 57 -13.82 -0.66 3.89
C THR A 57 -12.41 -0.66 4.47
N ASP A 58 -11.72 0.48 4.32
CA ASP A 58 -10.38 0.73 4.86
C ASP A 58 -10.51 1.44 6.21
N TYR A 59 -10.36 0.66 7.31
CA TYR A 59 -10.46 1.18 8.67
C TYR A 59 -9.16 1.83 9.17
N ALA A 60 -8.07 1.71 8.40
CA ALA A 60 -6.80 2.37 8.66
C ALA A 60 -6.71 3.74 7.97
N LEU A 61 -7.74 4.17 7.25
CA LEU A 61 -7.74 5.43 6.51
C LEU A 61 -7.76 6.65 7.44
N LYS A 62 -6.76 7.53 7.31
CA LYS A 62 -6.59 8.75 8.12
C LYS A 62 -7.79 9.69 8.03
N SER A 63 -8.32 9.91 6.82
CA SER A 63 -9.51 10.75 6.62
C SER A 63 -10.79 10.18 7.27
N SER A 64 -10.76 8.92 7.71
CA SER A 64 -11.84 8.26 8.45
C SER A 64 -11.61 8.25 9.96
N GLY A 65 -10.54 8.87 10.47
CA GLY A 65 -10.24 8.97 11.89
C GLY A 65 -9.22 7.96 12.42
N ALA A 66 -8.59 7.17 11.54
CA ALA A 66 -7.42 6.38 11.91
C ALA A 66 -6.19 7.28 12.12
N ALA A 67 -5.22 6.83 12.89
CA ALA A 67 -4.00 7.58 13.19
C ALA A 67 -2.84 6.65 13.55
N VAL A 68 -1.61 7.11 13.36
CA VAL A 68 -0.42 6.43 13.88
C VAL A 68 -0.22 6.79 15.35
N ILE A 69 0.26 5.84 16.15
CA ILE A 69 0.69 6.07 17.55
C ILE A 69 2.22 6.22 17.56
N PRO A 70 2.76 7.45 17.68
CA PRO A 70 4.19 7.71 17.49
C PRO A 70 5.10 7.01 18.50
N GLU A 71 4.63 6.83 19.74
CA GLU A 71 5.42 6.25 20.84
C GLU A 71 5.83 4.79 20.58
N TYR A 72 5.07 4.09 19.74
CA TYR A 72 5.28 2.69 19.37
C TYR A 72 5.52 2.54 17.87
N THR A 73 6.08 3.57 17.23
CA THR A 73 6.40 3.57 15.80
C THR A 73 7.87 3.85 15.60
N SER A 74 8.49 3.13 14.67
CA SER A 74 9.89 3.30 14.31
C SER A 74 10.17 4.73 13.83
N PRO A 75 11.34 5.30 14.13
CA PRO A 75 11.69 6.63 13.65
C PRO A 75 11.81 6.63 12.13
N SER A 76 11.26 7.67 11.50
CA SER A 76 11.38 7.88 10.07
C SER A 76 12.85 8.06 9.65
N TYR A 77 13.19 7.49 8.50
CA TYR A 77 14.51 7.62 7.89
C TYR A 77 14.80 9.07 7.54
N ARG A 78 15.97 9.54 7.98
CA ARG A 78 16.46 10.88 7.72
C ARG A 78 17.43 10.86 6.55
N SER A 79 17.00 11.38 5.39
CA SER A 79 17.85 11.46 4.22
C SER A 79 18.58 12.80 4.17
N SER A 80 19.92 12.78 4.13
CA SER A 80 20.72 13.99 3.89
C SER A 80 20.62 14.50 2.45
N ALA A 81 20.04 13.73 1.53
CA ALA A 81 19.86 14.12 0.13
C ALA A 81 18.76 15.18 -0.07
N TYR A 82 17.82 15.28 0.88
CA TYR A 82 16.71 16.22 0.82
C TYR A 82 16.76 17.11 2.06
N LYS A 83 17.20 18.35 1.85
CA LYS A 83 17.26 19.37 2.91
C LYS A 83 16.31 20.51 2.59
N ILE A 84 15.56 20.95 3.60
CA ILE A 84 14.83 22.20 3.53
C ILE A 84 15.82 23.30 3.90
N VAL A 85 16.10 24.19 2.95
CA VAL A 85 16.96 25.36 3.15
C VAL A 85 16.07 26.57 3.45
N LEU A 86 16.11 27.05 4.69
CA LEU A 86 15.38 28.23 5.13
C LEU A 86 16.36 29.42 5.28
N PHE A 87 16.06 30.53 4.59
CA PHE A 87 16.85 31.77 4.59
C PHE A 87 18.36 31.59 4.27
N SER A 88 18.72 30.58 3.48
CA SER A 88 20.11 30.27 3.10
C SER A 88 21.10 30.02 4.26
N LEU A 89 20.62 29.95 5.51
CA LEU A 89 21.44 29.72 6.71
C LEU A 89 21.06 28.45 7.47
N LEU A 90 19.80 28.00 7.38
CA LEU A 90 19.33 26.83 8.11
C LEU A 90 19.02 25.70 7.13
N SER A 91 19.72 24.58 7.32
CA SER A 91 19.48 23.35 6.57
C SER A 91 18.90 22.30 7.52
N LEU A 92 17.61 22.00 7.35
CA LEU A 92 16.93 20.94 8.11
C LEU A 92 16.77 19.71 7.22
N ASP A 93 16.97 18.52 7.78
CA ASP A 93 16.70 17.29 7.03
C ASP A 93 15.20 17.12 6.82
N TYR A 94 14.82 16.76 5.60
CA TYR A 94 13.46 16.43 5.26
C TYR A 94 13.13 15.02 5.78
N VAL A 95 12.11 14.93 6.63
CA VAL A 95 11.63 13.68 7.22
C VAL A 95 10.18 13.47 6.84
N ARG A 96 9.86 12.29 6.31
CA ARG A 96 8.49 11.89 5.96
C ARG A 96 7.77 11.31 7.18
N SER A 97 6.52 11.72 7.37
CA SER A 97 5.70 11.25 8.49
C SER A 97 5.22 9.81 8.28
N PRO A 98 5.17 8.96 9.32
CA PRO A 98 4.52 7.65 9.25
C PRO A 98 3.03 7.73 8.91
N GLU A 99 2.39 8.86 9.17
CA GLU A 99 0.98 9.12 8.81
C GLU A 99 0.67 8.94 7.32
N LEU A 100 1.67 9.06 6.45
CA LEU A 100 1.49 8.91 4.99
C LEU A 100 0.95 7.54 4.60
N ILE A 101 1.27 6.48 5.36
CA ILE A 101 0.82 5.12 5.05
C ILE A 101 -0.70 4.96 5.16
N LEU A 102 -1.36 5.90 5.86
CA LEU A 102 -2.80 5.92 6.10
C LEU A 102 -3.54 6.86 5.13
N GLU A 103 -2.82 7.50 4.20
CA GLU A 103 -3.39 8.43 3.21
C GLU A 103 -3.75 7.70 1.90
N LYS A 104 -4.61 8.32 1.07
CA LYS A 104 -5.05 7.72 -0.20
C LYS A 104 -3.98 7.84 -1.30
N GLU A 105 -3.10 8.82 -1.19
CA GLU A 105 -2.11 9.16 -2.21
C GLU A 105 -0.98 8.14 -2.24
N ASN A 106 -0.81 7.46 -3.38
CA ASN A 106 0.18 6.39 -3.55
C ASN A 106 1.02 6.58 -4.83
N HIS A 107 1.51 7.80 -5.04
CA HIS A 107 2.42 8.10 -6.17
C HIS A 107 3.89 7.88 -5.77
N PRO A 108 4.81 7.66 -6.73
CA PRO A 108 6.24 7.51 -6.44
C PRO A 108 6.79 8.66 -5.56
N GLY A 109 7.53 8.31 -4.51
CA GLY A 109 8.05 9.25 -3.51
C GLY A 109 7.09 9.59 -2.35
N ASN A 110 5.82 9.16 -2.40
CA ASN A 110 4.86 9.32 -1.30
C ASN A 110 4.79 8.09 -0.40
N CYS A 111 5.89 7.83 0.31
CA CYS A 111 6.00 6.72 1.25
C CYS A 111 6.63 7.17 2.56
N TRP A 112 6.42 6.38 3.61
CA TRP A 112 7.11 6.48 4.87
C TRP A 112 8.35 5.57 4.86
N PRO A 113 9.57 6.13 4.85
CA PRO A 113 10.79 5.36 4.99
C PRO A 113 11.18 5.20 6.46
N PHE A 114 11.67 4.02 6.85
CA PHE A 114 12.33 3.77 8.14
C PHE A 114 13.71 3.12 7.93
N HIS A 115 14.59 3.22 8.93
CA HIS A 115 15.97 2.73 8.85
C HIS A 115 16.05 1.20 8.71
N GLY A 116 16.92 0.72 7.81
CA GLY A 116 17.19 -0.69 7.59
C GLY A 116 16.02 -1.46 6.98
N SER A 117 15.99 -2.77 7.22
CA SER A 117 15.01 -3.72 6.68
C SER A 117 13.93 -4.15 7.67
N GLN A 118 14.03 -3.70 8.93
CA GLN A 118 13.12 -4.06 10.01
C GLN A 118 12.57 -2.80 10.68
N GLY A 119 11.26 -2.77 10.87
CA GLY A 119 10.56 -1.62 11.40
C GLY A 119 9.18 -2.00 11.90
N HIS A 120 8.57 -1.12 12.67
CA HIS A 120 7.25 -1.33 13.22
C HIS A 120 6.45 -0.02 13.25
N VAL A 121 5.14 -0.11 13.06
CA VAL A 121 4.21 1.01 13.19
C VAL A 121 2.94 0.56 13.91
N LEU A 122 2.53 1.30 14.93
CA LEU A 122 1.27 1.06 15.63
C LEU A 122 0.18 1.98 15.06
N ILE A 123 -0.92 1.38 14.60
CA ILE A 123 -2.03 2.09 13.97
C ILE A 123 -3.26 1.99 14.88
N LYS A 124 -3.89 3.13 15.15
CA LYS A 124 -5.24 3.20 15.69
C LYS A 124 -6.23 3.23 14.52
N LEU A 125 -7.13 2.25 14.49
CA LEU A 125 -8.22 2.24 13.51
C LEU A 125 -9.28 3.30 13.81
N SER A 126 -10.06 3.64 12.78
CA SER A 126 -11.17 4.58 12.89
C SER A 126 -12.29 4.10 13.81
N VAL A 127 -12.54 2.79 13.85
CA VAL A 127 -13.51 2.13 14.73
C VAL A 127 -13.01 0.73 15.14
N PRO A 128 -13.53 0.17 16.25
CA PRO A 128 -13.40 -1.25 16.59
C PRO A 128 -13.90 -2.19 15.48
N ILE A 129 -13.08 -3.17 15.10
CA ILE A 129 -13.43 -4.16 14.07
C ILE A 129 -12.94 -5.58 14.44
N ILE A 130 -13.43 -6.58 13.71
CA ILE A 130 -12.84 -7.92 13.63
C ILE A 130 -12.06 -7.97 12.32
N PRO A 131 -10.71 -7.87 12.33
CA PRO A 131 -9.92 -7.83 11.10
C PRO A 131 -10.05 -9.14 10.30
N ARG A 132 -10.23 -9.00 8.99
CA ARG A 132 -10.35 -10.12 8.03
C ARG A 132 -9.21 -10.15 7.03
N ALA A 133 -8.70 -8.98 6.66
CA ALA A 133 -7.63 -8.85 5.70
C ALA A 133 -6.87 -7.54 5.92
N VAL A 134 -5.63 -7.52 5.43
CA VAL A 134 -4.83 -6.31 5.30
C VAL A 134 -4.35 -6.19 3.86
N THR A 135 -4.14 -4.96 3.43
CA THR A 135 -3.55 -4.67 2.12
C THR A 135 -2.36 -3.74 2.29
N MET A 136 -1.23 -4.12 1.71
CA MET A 136 -0.01 -3.30 1.69
C MET A 136 0.34 -2.99 0.24
N ASP A 137 0.28 -1.71 -0.13
CA ASP A 137 0.63 -1.26 -1.47
C ASP A 137 2.09 -0.81 -1.51
N HIS A 138 2.71 -1.00 -2.67
CA HIS A 138 3.99 -0.40 -3.01
C HIS A 138 3.94 0.02 -4.48
N VAL A 139 4.61 1.12 -4.82
CA VAL A 139 4.67 1.55 -6.23
C VAL A 139 5.33 0.49 -7.09
N SER A 140 4.73 0.25 -8.26
CA SER A 140 5.35 -0.52 -9.33
C SER A 140 6.25 0.41 -10.13
N GLY A 141 7.57 0.19 -10.09
CA GLY A 141 8.52 0.92 -10.94
C GLY A 141 8.78 0.18 -12.25
N PRO A 142 9.13 0.86 -13.35
CA PRO A 142 9.64 0.18 -14.53
C PRO A 142 10.89 -0.64 -14.15
N PRO A 143 11.08 -1.86 -14.69
CA PRO A 143 12.20 -2.75 -14.36
C PRO A 143 13.60 -2.14 -14.51
N LEU A 144 13.69 -1.02 -15.25
CA LEU A 144 14.93 -0.30 -15.55
C LEU A 144 15.44 0.53 -14.36
N LEU A 145 14.59 0.92 -13.41
CA LEU A 145 15.01 1.53 -12.16
C LEU A 145 15.36 0.42 -11.16
N LYS A 146 16.59 -0.09 -11.25
CA LYS A 146 17.15 -1.20 -10.43
C LYS A 146 16.84 -1.11 -8.91
N ASN A 147 16.53 0.07 -8.40
CA ASN A 147 16.42 0.32 -6.97
C ASN A 147 14.96 0.53 -6.49
N GLY A 148 13.99 0.71 -7.40
CA GLY A 148 12.64 1.16 -7.03
C GLY A 148 11.84 0.17 -6.19
N VAL A 149 12.04 -1.14 -6.40
CA VAL A 149 11.34 -2.20 -5.65
C VAL A 149 12.19 -2.73 -4.49
N SER A 150 13.51 -2.48 -4.48
CA SER A 150 14.43 -3.01 -3.46
C SER A 150 14.09 -2.57 -2.03
N SER A 151 13.53 -1.36 -1.89
CA SER A 151 13.09 -0.78 -0.61
C SER A 151 11.70 -1.22 -0.19
N ALA A 152 11.00 -2.02 -1.00
CA ALA A 152 9.66 -2.47 -0.65
C ALA A 152 9.72 -3.44 0.54
N PRO A 153 8.72 -3.43 1.44
CA PRO A 153 8.56 -4.49 2.42
C PRO A 153 8.44 -5.85 1.74
N LYS A 154 9.05 -6.87 2.32
CA LYS A 154 9.04 -8.24 1.78
C LYS A 154 8.30 -9.20 2.72
N ASP A 155 8.90 -9.50 3.86
CA ASP A 155 8.25 -10.28 4.91
C ASP A 155 7.73 -9.30 5.96
N PHE A 156 6.47 -9.41 6.33
CA PHE A 156 5.86 -8.60 7.39
C PHE A 156 4.89 -9.47 8.20
N ALA A 157 4.66 -9.05 9.43
CA ALA A 157 3.72 -9.66 10.36
C ALA A 157 2.81 -8.59 10.93
N VAL A 158 1.58 -8.98 11.22
CA VAL A 158 0.54 -8.12 11.77
C VAL A 158 0.24 -8.77 13.14
N TYR A 159 0.09 -7.99 14.22
CA TYR A 159 -0.35 -8.37 15.62
C TYR A 159 -1.64 -7.69 16.25
N VAL A 160 -2.84 -8.29 16.31
CA VAL A 160 -4.07 -7.58 16.73
C VAL A 160 -4.14 -7.57 18.24
N SER A 161 -4.42 -6.41 18.84
CA SER A 161 -4.62 -6.27 20.28
C SER A 161 -5.56 -5.11 20.58
N ASP A 162 -6.26 -5.17 21.72
CA ASP A 162 -6.91 -3.99 22.29
C ASP A 162 -5.86 -3.04 22.91
N PHE A 163 -6.15 -1.73 22.94
CA PHE A 163 -5.26 -0.70 23.50
C PHE A 163 -4.99 -0.93 24.98
N SER A 164 -6.04 -1.31 25.71
CA SER A 164 -5.99 -1.50 27.16
C SER A 164 -5.06 -2.65 27.55
N GLU A 165 -4.83 -3.59 26.64
CA GLU A 165 -3.97 -4.75 26.83
C GLU A 165 -2.57 -4.53 26.24
N TRP A 166 -2.35 -3.40 25.55
CA TRP A 166 -1.05 -3.05 24.98
C TRP A 166 -0.03 -2.79 26.10
N GLY A 167 0.87 -3.75 26.30
CA GLY A 167 1.91 -3.71 27.35
C GLY A 167 1.69 -4.65 28.54
N ALA A 168 0.53 -5.33 28.62
CA ALA A 168 0.39 -6.53 29.43
C ALA A 168 0.88 -7.73 28.61
N GLU A 169 1.51 -8.73 29.24
CA GLU A 169 2.23 -9.87 28.64
C GLU A 169 1.38 -10.86 27.80
N GLY A 170 0.34 -10.38 27.09
CA GLY A 170 -0.67 -11.21 26.43
C GLY A 170 -1.18 -10.66 25.10
N CYS A 171 -0.31 -10.18 24.20
CA CYS A 171 -0.74 -9.91 22.82
C CYS A 171 -0.88 -11.25 22.06
N SER A 172 -2.10 -11.66 21.70
CA SER A 172 -2.31 -12.87 20.88
C SER A 172 -3.41 -12.67 19.85
N ALA A 173 -3.01 -12.26 18.64
CA ALA A 173 -3.66 -12.65 17.40
C ALA A 173 -2.70 -12.37 16.21
N PHE A 174 -2.33 -13.42 15.48
CA PHE A 174 -1.50 -13.37 14.28
C PHE A 174 -2.41 -13.30 13.05
N LEU A 175 -2.33 -12.22 12.26
CA LEU A 175 -2.88 -12.20 10.90
C LEU A 175 -1.76 -12.44 9.90
N SER A 176 -2.00 -13.43 9.04
CA SER A 176 -1.08 -14.07 8.12
C SER A 176 -0.18 -13.17 7.28
N ARG A 177 1.03 -13.70 7.09
CA ARG A 177 2.01 -13.50 6.02
C ARG A 177 1.37 -13.57 4.61
N GLY A 178 1.92 -12.79 3.67
CA GLY A 178 1.51 -12.76 2.26
C GLY A 178 1.23 -14.14 1.66
N ARG A 179 0.05 -14.27 1.03
CA ARG A 179 -0.55 -15.49 0.46
C ARG A 179 -0.84 -16.62 1.48
N ASN A 180 -1.91 -16.45 2.25
CA ASN A 180 -3.06 -17.37 2.31
C ASN A 180 -4.06 -16.90 3.39
N LYS A 181 -5.35 -16.91 3.04
CA LYS A 181 -6.45 -16.60 3.95
C LYS A 181 -6.48 -17.65 5.07
N SER A 182 -6.11 -17.28 6.28
CA SER A 182 -6.47 -18.02 7.49
C SER A 182 -7.48 -17.17 8.25
N GLY A 183 -8.70 -17.69 8.37
CA GLY A 183 -9.81 -16.99 9.01
C GLY A 183 -9.59 -16.90 10.53
N LEU A 184 -9.56 -15.67 11.04
CA LEU A 184 -9.57 -15.41 12.49
C LEU A 184 -11.02 -15.53 12.99
N HIS A 185 -11.28 -16.51 13.86
CA HIS A 185 -12.58 -16.70 14.50
C HIS A 185 -12.69 -15.81 15.76
N HIS A 186 -13.69 -14.94 15.77
CA HIS A 186 -14.48 -14.51 16.95
C HIS A 186 -13.81 -13.78 18.13
N GLN A 187 -12.90 -12.84 17.90
CA GLN A 187 -12.55 -11.86 18.95
C GLN A 187 -12.75 -10.43 18.44
N ARG A 188 -13.48 -9.63 19.22
CA ARG A 188 -13.74 -8.21 18.97
C ARG A 188 -12.47 -7.46 19.35
N PHE A 189 -11.87 -6.73 18.42
CA PHE A 189 -10.68 -5.94 18.71
C PHE A 189 -10.97 -4.47 18.44
N SER A 190 -10.83 -3.65 19.48
CA SER A 190 -11.08 -2.21 19.39
C SER A 190 -10.02 -1.47 18.58
N LEU A 191 -8.86 -2.10 18.39
CA LEU A 191 -7.72 -1.59 17.64
C LEU A 191 -7.09 -2.71 16.81
N ALA A 192 -6.52 -2.32 15.69
CA ALA A 192 -5.60 -3.17 14.95
C ALA A 192 -4.21 -2.53 14.92
N MET A 193 -3.34 -3.09 15.76
CA MET A 193 -2.25 -3.93 15.29
C MET A 193 -1.01 -3.30 14.64
N VAL A 194 0.13 -3.65 15.23
CA VAL A 194 1.47 -3.34 14.73
C VAL A 194 1.72 -4.07 13.41
N ASP A 195 2.02 -3.30 12.35
CA ASP A 195 2.70 -3.84 11.18
C ASP A 195 4.19 -3.91 11.51
N GLN A 196 4.70 -5.14 11.64
CA GLN A 196 6.12 -5.41 11.82
C GLN A 196 6.70 -5.85 10.49
N VAL A 197 7.45 -4.97 9.85
CA VAL A 197 8.25 -5.34 8.68
C VAL A 197 9.49 -6.09 9.18
N LEU A 198 9.70 -7.29 8.64
CA LEU A 198 10.76 -8.22 9.03
C LEU A 198 11.92 -8.20 8.02
N SER A 199 11.64 -7.87 6.76
CA SER A 199 12.64 -7.78 5.70
C SER A 199 12.17 -6.87 4.55
N ASN A 200 13.12 -6.45 3.71
CA ASN A 200 12.85 -5.76 2.44
C ASN A 200 13.45 -6.54 1.25
N TRP A 201 13.34 -5.98 0.04
CA TRP A 201 13.85 -6.59 -1.19
C TRP A 201 15.33 -6.27 -1.49
N GLY A 202 16.12 -5.92 -0.47
CA GLY A 202 17.57 -5.78 -0.57
C GLY A 202 18.09 -4.35 -0.59
N HIS A 203 17.27 -3.34 -0.28
CA HIS A 203 17.78 -1.98 -0.08
C HIS A 203 18.60 -1.91 1.23
N PRO A 204 19.86 -1.42 1.19
CA PRO A 204 20.75 -1.48 2.34
C PRO A 204 20.37 -0.52 3.48
N ASP A 205 19.87 0.67 3.14
CA ASP A 205 19.77 1.75 4.14
C ASP A 205 18.39 1.93 4.77
N TYR A 206 17.31 1.63 4.03
CA TYR A 206 15.94 1.91 4.44
C TYR A 206 14.93 0.99 3.77
N THR A 207 13.71 1.00 4.31
CA THR A 207 12.52 0.37 3.72
C THR A 207 11.41 1.41 3.66
N CYS A 208 10.64 1.45 2.57
CA CYS A 208 9.58 2.45 2.37
C CYS A 208 8.20 1.81 2.25
N VAL A 209 7.30 2.16 3.15
CA VAL A 209 5.91 1.72 3.12
C VAL A 209 5.06 2.82 2.48
N TYR A 210 4.30 2.48 1.44
CA TYR A 210 3.48 3.46 0.73
C TYR A 210 2.09 3.57 1.31
N ARG A 211 1.35 2.45 1.38
CA ARG A 211 0.00 2.45 1.93
C ARG A 211 -0.30 1.14 2.63
N PHE A 212 -0.92 1.24 3.80
CA PHE A 212 -1.38 0.11 4.58
C PHE A 212 -2.87 0.25 4.89
N ARG A 213 -3.63 -0.81 4.64
CA ARG A 213 -5.08 -0.85 4.79
C ARG A 213 -5.48 -2.01 5.66
N VAL A 214 -6.49 -1.80 6.50
CA VAL A 214 -7.07 -2.85 7.34
C VAL A 214 -8.55 -2.98 7.03
N HIS A 215 -8.99 -4.22 6.79
CA HIS A 215 -10.34 -4.57 6.38
C HIS A 215 -10.96 -5.55 7.39
N GLY A 216 -12.25 -5.41 7.65
CA GLY A 216 -12.96 -6.31 8.55
C GLY A 216 -14.41 -5.93 8.81
N ASP A 217 -15.00 -6.59 9.79
CA ASP A 217 -16.39 -6.36 10.20
C ASP A 217 -16.42 -5.42 11.42
N PRO A 218 -17.26 -4.37 11.47
CA PRO A 218 -17.41 -3.56 12.68
C PRO A 218 -17.76 -4.41 13.89
N ALA A 219 -17.08 -4.19 15.02
CA ALA A 219 -17.50 -4.81 16.27
C ALA A 219 -18.86 -4.21 16.65
N SER A 220 -19.92 -5.04 16.71
CA SER A 220 -21.24 -4.54 17.07
C SER A 220 -21.18 -3.83 18.42
N LYS A 221 -21.74 -2.62 18.50
CA LYS A 221 -22.02 -2.02 19.79
C LYS A 221 -23.17 -2.81 20.42
N GLU A 222 -22.86 -3.48 21.52
CA GLU A 222 -23.77 -4.13 22.46
C GLU A 222 -24.36 -5.50 22.07
N GLY A 223 -24.58 -6.30 23.11
CA GLY A 223 -25.15 -7.64 23.06
C GLY A 223 -26.61 -7.65 22.65
N LYS A 224 -26.89 -7.42 21.37
CA LYS A 224 -28.10 -7.92 20.72
C LYS A 224 -27.72 -8.51 19.37
N VAL A 225 -27.80 -9.84 19.33
CA VAL A 225 -28.01 -10.59 18.10
C VAL A 225 -29.30 -10.04 17.48
N ALA A 226 -29.19 -9.39 16.32
CA ALA A 226 -30.35 -9.17 15.48
C ALA A 226 -30.71 -10.53 14.87
N LEU A 227 -31.86 -11.06 15.31
CA LEU A 227 -32.55 -12.19 14.73
C LEU A 227 -33.18 -11.80 13.39
#